data_AF-A0A9E0XHM2-F1
#
_entry.id   AF-A0A9E0XHM2-F1
#
_cell.length_a   1.000
_cell.length_b   1.000
_cell.length_c   1.000
_cell.angle_alpha   90.00
_cell.angle_beta   90.00
_cell.angle_gamma   90.00
#
_symmetry.space_group_name_H-M   'P 1'
#
loop_
_entity.id
_entity.type
_entity.pdbx_description
1 polymer ?
#
loop_
_entity_poly.entity_id
_entity_poly.type
_entity_poly.pdbx_seq_one_letter_code
_entity_poly.pdbx_strand_id
1 'polypeptide(L)'
;MSSAAKKRLVYGKSESIPVTVLTEKTASEYEKDFYKWTLDQSKLLKKGDYTKLDIENLIEEIESLGRSEKRTLESFLKKLLMHLLKITFQPGHHTSSWDNSIKLARIDIREVLVENPSLKRKLPEIFDRAYKSARLLAASETGLEEKTFPTQCPWTYDECMEDAGLPAKEREKPKKKKK
;
A
#
# COMPACT_ATOMS: atom_id res chain seq x y z
N MET A 1 -78.32 -28.02 11.17
CA MET A 1 -79.08 -27.03 10.38
C MET A 1 -79.33 -25.81 11.24
N SER A 2 -78.94 -24.62 10.76
CA SER A 2 -79.28 -23.24 11.22
C SER A 2 -79.01 -22.86 12.69
N SER A 3 -78.56 -21.65 13.06
CA SER A 3 -78.27 -20.40 12.35
C SER A 3 -77.45 -19.48 13.29
N ALA A 4 -76.91 -18.42 12.70
CA ALA A 4 -75.85 -17.53 13.14
C ALA A 4 -76.08 -16.69 14.42
N ALA A 5 -74.96 -16.34 15.08
CA ALA A 5 -74.81 -15.10 15.84
C ALA A 5 -73.38 -14.55 15.67
N LYS A 6 -73.23 -13.51 14.85
CA LYS A 6 -71.99 -12.76 14.62
C LYS A 6 -71.61 -11.96 15.88
N LYS A 7 -70.43 -12.19 16.45
CA LYS A 7 -69.83 -11.29 17.45
C LYS A 7 -68.57 -10.62 16.89
N ARG A 8 -68.76 -9.35 16.49
CA ARG A 8 -67.92 -8.17 16.73
C ARG A 8 -66.40 -8.38 16.79
N LEU A 9 -65.73 -8.04 15.69
CA LEU A 9 -64.29 -7.83 15.63
C LEU A 9 -63.97 -6.44 16.24
N VAL A 10 -63.27 -6.42 17.36
CA VAL A 10 -62.75 -5.21 18.00
C VAL A 10 -61.38 -4.95 17.40
N TYR A 11 -61.23 -3.92 16.57
CA TYR A 11 -59.89 -3.44 16.18
C TYR A 11 -59.38 -2.49 17.25
N GLY A 12 -58.35 -2.95 17.96
CA GLY A 12 -57.59 -2.20 18.95
C GLY A 12 -56.63 -1.18 18.33
N LYS A 13 -56.24 -0.24 19.18
CA LYS A 13 -55.38 0.95 18.99
C LYS A 13 -53.89 0.59 19.12
N SER A 14 -53.00 1.49 18.67
CA SER A 14 -51.51 1.48 18.76
C SER A 14 -50.82 0.56 17.75
N GLU A 15 -49.77 0.95 17.01
CA GLU A 15 -48.75 1.97 17.26
C GLU A 15 -48.04 2.29 15.92
N SER A 16 -47.81 3.57 15.63
CA SER A 16 -47.00 4.01 14.49
C SER A 16 -45.53 3.70 14.77
N ILE A 17 -44.95 2.77 14.01
CA ILE A 17 -43.51 2.50 14.03
C ILE A 17 -42.78 3.73 13.45
N PRO A 18 -41.85 4.38 14.18
CA PRO A 18 -41.05 5.45 13.60
C PRO A 18 -40.10 4.84 12.57
N VAL A 19 -40.20 5.34 11.34
CA VAL A 19 -39.24 5.09 10.26
C VAL A 19 -37.87 5.51 10.77
N THR A 20 -36.95 4.56 10.84
CA THR A 20 -35.52 4.77 11.06
C THR A 20 -35.05 5.94 10.20
N VAL A 21 -34.72 7.05 10.86
CA VAL A 21 -33.93 8.13 10.29
C VAL A 21 -32.57 7.52 10.00
N LEU A 22 -32.37 7.04 8.77
CA LEU A 22 -31.04 6.89 8.22
C LEU A 22 -30.43 8.29 8.28
N THR A 23 -29.47 8.47 9.18
CA THR A 23 -28.63 9.65 9.23
C THR A 23 -27.95 9.77 7.88
N GLU A 24 -28.55 10.53 6.97
CA GLU A 24 -27.88 11.05 5.79
C GLU A 24 -26.74 11.91 6.32
N LYS A 25 -25.52 11.37 6.28
CA LYS A 25 -24.29 12.14 6.42
C LYS A 25 -24.33 13.16 5.28
N THR A 26 -24.81 14.37 5.56
CA THR A 26 -24.80 15.45 4.58
C THR A 26 -23.37 15.58 4.08
N ALA A 27 -23.17 15.49 2.76
CA ALA A 27 -21.84 15.51 2.17
C ALA A 27 -21.06 16.70 2.72
N SER A 28 -20.07 16.38 3.55
CA SER A 28 -19.31 17.36 4.33
C SER A 28 -18.56 18.29 3.37
N GLU A 29 -18.16 19.48 3.82
CA GLU A 29 -17.36 20.40 2.99
C GLU A 29 -16.06 19.72 2.52
N TYR A 30 -15.55 18.77 3.31
CA TYR A 30 -14.47 17.85 2.97
C TYR A 30 -14.74 17.03 1.70
N GLU A 31 -15.93 16.44 1.54
CA GLU A 31 -16.29 15.63 0.37
C GLU A 31 -16.57 16.48 -0.89
N LYS A 32 -16.95 17.76 -0.70
CA LYS A 32 -17.34 18.66 -1.79
C LYS A 32 -16.17 19.44 -2.37
N ASP A 33 -15.29 19.96 -1.52
CA ASP A 33 -14.10 20.72 -1.92
C ASP A 33 -12.99 20.51 -0.89
N PHE A 34 -12.29 19.39 -1.05
CA PHE A 34 -11.17 19.01 -0.18
C PHE A 34 -10.11 20.11 -0.06
N TYR A 35 -9.76 20.76 -1.18
CA TYR A 35 -8.74 21.80 -1.16
C TYR A 35 -9.16 22.99 -0.30
N LYS A 36 -10.38 23.51 -0.50
CA LYS A 36 -10.92 24.56 0.36
C LYS A 36 -11.02 24.13 1.82
N TRP A 37 -11.50 22.91 2.09
CA TRP A 37 -11.58 22.35 3.42
C TRP A 37 -10.20 22.35 4.12
N THR A 38 -9.13 21.88 3.45
CA THR A 38 -7.77 21.88 4.04
C THR A 38 -7.29 23.28 4.42
N LEU A 39 -7.57 24.29 3.59
CA LEU A 39 -7.21 25.68 3.88
C LEU A 39 -8.01 26.23 5.05
N ASP A 40 -9.29 25.90 5.16
CA ASP A 40 -10.13 26.40 6.24
C ASP A 40 -9.78 25.74 7.58
N GLN A 41 -9.51 24.43 7.61
CA GLN A 41 -8.96 23.76 8.81
C GLN A 41 -7.62 24.37 9.23
N SER A 42 -6.72 24.66 8.28
CA SER A 42 -5.44 25.33 8.56
C SER A 42 -5.63 26.73 9.17
N LYS A 43 -6.61 27.51 8.67
CA LYS A 43 -6.95 28.83 9.25
C LYS A 43 -7.48 28.70 10.68
N LEU A 44 -8.33 27.72 10.95
CA LEU A 44 -8.87 27.47 12.29
C LEU A 44 -7.76 27.10 13.28
N LEU A 45 -6.85 26.20 12.88
CA LEU A 45 -5.67 25.82 13.67
C LEU A 45 -4.79 27.03 13.99
N LYS A 46 -4.49 27.88 13.00
CA LYS A 46 -3.67 29.10 13.19
C LYS A 46 -4.32 30.11 14.13
N LYS A 47 -5.66 30.18 14.14
CA LYS A 47 -6.43 31.06 15.03
C LYS A 47 -6.63 30.49 16.44
N GLY A 48 -6.31 29.21 16.65
CA GLY A 48 -6.57 28.51 17.92
C GLY A 48 -8.04 28.21 18.19
N ASP A 49 -8.91 28.28 17.17
CA ASP A 49 -10.34 27.97 17.31
C ASP A 49 -10.59 26.47 17.13
N TYR A 50 -10.20 25.69 18.14
CA TYR A 50 -10.27 24.23 18.11
C TYR A 50 -11.70 23.69 18.16
N THR A 51 -12.68 24.52 18.56
CA THR A 51 -14.09 24.12 18.69
C THR A 51 -14.78 23.88 17.36
N LYS A 52 -14.22 24.43 16.27
CA LYS A 52 -14.76 24.33 14.90
C LYS A 52 -13.99 23.37 14.02
N LEU A 53 -12.96 22.71 14.54
CA LEU A 53 -12.18 21.77 13.77
C LEU A 53 -13.00 20.53 13.44
N ASP A 54 -12.84 20.07 12.22
CA ASP A 54 -13.35 18.80 11.75
C ASP A 54 -12.40 17.67 12.18
N ILE A 55 -12.43 17.34 13.48
CA ILE A 55 -11.45 16.47 14.14
C ILE A 55 -11.43 15.07 13.52
N GLU A 56 -12.59 14.52 13.14
CA GLU A 56 -12.68 13.18 12.57
C GLU A 56 -11.92 13.07 11.24
N ASN A 57 -12.21 13.98 10.29
CA ASN A 57 -11.53 14.01 8.99
C ASN A 57 -10.05 14.42 9.14
N LEU A 58 -9.70 15.31 10.09
CA LEU A 58 -8.30 15.67 10.35
C LEU A 58 -7.47 14.49 10.86
N ILE A 59 -8.02 13.65 11.74
CA ILE A 59 -7.35 12.43 12.20
C ILE A 59 -7.11 11.51 11.00
N GLU A 60 -8.14 11.28 10.18
CA GLU A 60 -8.03 10.43 8.99
C GLU A 60 -6.91 10.91 8.06
N GLU A 61 -6.82 12.22 7.82
CA GLU A 61 -5.78 12.80 6.97
C GLU A 61 -4.38 12.71 7.56
N ILE A 62 -4.21 12.95 8.87
CA ILE A 62 -2.90 12.79 9.51
C ILE A 62 -2.43 11.33 9.44
N GLU A 63 -3.34 10.37 9.65
CA GLU A 63 -3.01 8.97 9.47
C GLU A 63 -2.77 8.61 7.99
N SER A 64 -3.47 9.27 7.06
CA SER A 64 -3.30 9.07 5.61
C SER A 64 -1.88 9.44 5.18
N LEU A 65 -1.34 10.56 5.70
CA LEU A 65 0.04 11.00 5.48
C LEU A 65 1.05 9.97 6.01
N GLY A 66 0.84 9.43 7.21
CA GLY A 66 1.71 8.36 7.73
C GLY A 66 1.68 7.09 6.86
N ARG A 67 0.49 6.73 6.34
CA ARG A 67 0.31 5.60 5.43
C ARG A 67 0.97 5.85 4.07
N SER A 68 0.98 7.09 3.55
CA SER A 68 1.61 7.41 2.28
C SER A 68 3.13 7.24 2.34
N GLU A 69 3.79 7.73 3.39
CA GLU A 69 5.25 7.55 3.55
C GLU A 69 5.65 6.07 3.58
N LYS A 70 4.88 5.24 4.30
CA LYS A 70 5.06 3.78 4.30
C LYS A 70 4.95 3.19 2.90
N ARG A 71 3.94 3.60 2.12
CA ARG A 71 3.69 3.12 0.74
C ARG A 71 4.77 3.61 -0.23
N THR A 72 5.32 4.79 -0.02
CA THR A 72 6.45 5.34 -0.78
C THR A 72 7.69 4.45 -0.60
N LEU A 73 8.06 4.14 0.64
CA LEU A 73 9.16 3.20 0.93
C LEU A 73 8.94 1.84 0.28
N GLU A 74 7.73 1.28 0.40
CA GLU A 74 7.37 0.00 -0.21
C GLU A 74 7.53 0.03 -1.74
N SER A 75 7.16 1.14 -2.37
CA SER A 75 7.25 1.32 -3.82
C SER A 75 8.70 1.36 -4.30
N PHE A 76 9.59 2.02 -3.57
CA PHE A 76 11.02 2.05 -3.90
C PHE A 76 11.68 0.69 -3.69
N LEU A 77 11.39 0.02 -2.57
CA LEU A 77 11.84 -1.37 -2.33
C LEU A 77 11.37 -2.33 -3.42
N LYS A 78 10.11 -2.21 -3.83
CA LYS A 78 9.55 -3.03 -4.92
C LYS A 78 10.31 -2.82 -6.23
N LYS A 79 10.60 -1.56 -6.60
CA LYS A 79 11.39 -1.25 -7.80
C LYS A 79 12.80 -1.84 -7.71
N LEU A 80 13.49 -1.65 -6.58
CA LEU A 80 14.81 -2.21 -6.35
C LEU A 80 14.81 -3.73 -6.54
N LEU A 81 13.96 -4.44 -5.79
CA LEU A 81 13.89 -5.91 -5.81
C LEU A 81 13.51 -6.45 -7.19
N MET A 82 12.60 -5.79 -7.90
CA MET A 82 12.22 -6.17 -9.25
C MET A 82 13.41 -6.13 -10.21
N HIS A 83 14.19 -5.04 -10.19
CA HIS A 83 15.36 -4.93 -11.05
C HIS A 83 16.48 -5.90 -10.66
N LEU A 84 16.68 -6.16 -9.37
CA LEU A 84 17.63 -7.17 -8.89
C LEU A 84 17.24 -8.58 -9.38
N LEU A 85 15.95 -8.93 -9.35
CA LEU A 85 15.45 -10.18 -9.94
C LEU A 85 15.70 -10.23 -11.45
N LYS A 86 15.40 -9.15 -12.19
CA LYS A 86 15.62 -9.09 -13.64
C LYS A 86 17.08 -9.34 -14.01
N ILE A 87 18.03 -8.68 -13.35
CA ILE A 87 19.47 -8.87 -13.61
C ILE A 87 19.89 -10.30 -13.27
N THR A 88 19.42 -10.84 -12.14
CA THR A 88 19.79 -12.17 -11.66
C THR A 88 19.32 -13.28 -12.61
N PHE A 89 18.09 -13.17 -13.12
CA PHE A 89 17.45 -14.22 -13.91
C PHE A 89 17.51 -13.98 -15.44
N GLN A 90 17.89 -12.79 -15.87
CA GLN A 90 18.17 -12.46 -17.27
C GLN A 90 19.50 -11.69 -17.43
N PRO A 91 20.65 -12.29 -17.06
CA PRO A 91 21.95 -11.60 -17.12
C PRO A 91 22.34 -11.15 -18.53
N GLY A 92 21.82 -11.81 -19.57
CA GLY A 92 22.02 -11.42 -20.98
C GLY A 92 21.23 -10.17 -21.43
N HIS A 93 20.28 -9.70 -20.63
CA HIS A 93 19.46 -8.50 -20.91
C HIS A 93 19.81 -7.34 -19.97
N HIS A 94 20.95 -7.43 -19.28
CA HIS A 94 21.42 -6.38 -18.39
C HIS A 94 21.74 -5.10 -19.19
N THR A 95 21.12 -3.99 -18.79
CA THR A 95 21.31 -2.68 -19.42
C THR A 95 21.71 -1.63 -18.39
N SER A 96 22.38 -0.57 -18.84
CA SER A 96 22.73 0.60 -18.01
C SER A 96 21.50 1.28 -17.41
N SER A 97 20.35 1.20 -18.08
CA SER A 97 19.08 1.70 -17.55
C SER A 97 18.66 0.97 -16.28
N TRP A 98 18.84 -0.36 -16.21
CA TRP A 98 18.50 -1.13 -15.01
C TRP A 98 19.45 -0.81 -13.85
N ASP A 99 20.73 -0.59 -14.14
CA ASP A 99 21.69 -0.11 -13.12
C ASP A 99 21.29 1.25 -12.56
N ASN A 100 20.89 2.17 -13.42
CA ASN A 100 20.42 3.49 -13.00
C ASN A 100 19.15 3.38 -12.15
N SER A 101 18.19 2.54 -12.53
CA SER A 101 16.99 2.30 -11.72
C SER A 101 17.31 1.74 -10.33
N ILE A 102 18.28 0.82 -10.22
CA ILE A 102 18.73 0.27 -8.95
C ILE A 102 19.38 1.36 -8.09
N LYS A 103 20.29 2.16 -8.67
CA LYS A 103 20.96 3.26 -7.97
C LYS A 103 19.97 4.29 -7.44
N LEU A 104 19.04 4.73 -8.29
CA LEU A 104 17.99 5.68 -7.90
C LEU A 104 17.11 5.10 -6.80
N ALA A 105 16.62 3.87 -6.93
CA ALA A 105 15.81 3.25 -5.90
C ALA A 105 16.55 3.16 -4.54
N ARG A 106 17.85 2.85 -4.54
CA ARG A 106 18.67 2.84 -3.32
C ARG A 106 18.81 4.22 -2.70
N ILE A 107 19.00 5.27 -3.50
CA ILE A 107 19.04 6.66 -3.02
C ILE A 107 17.69 7.00 -2.37
N ASP A 108 16.59 6.82 -3.11
CA ASP A 108 15.24 7.13 -2.65
C ASP A 108 14.87 6.38 -1.35
N ILE A 109 15.25 5.09 -1.23
CA ILE A 109 15.04 4.31 0.01
C ILE A 109 15.79 4.93 1.19
N ARG A 110 17.05 5.34 0.98
CA ARG A 110 17.86 5.93 2.05
C ARG A 110 17.27 7.27 2.48
N GLU A 111 16.87 8.10 1.54
CA GLU A 111 16.23 9.40 1.81
C GLU A 111 14.96 9.24 2.64
N VAL A 112 14.04 8.37 2.21
CA VAL A 112 12.81 8.11 2.97
C VAL A 112 13.09 7.64 4.39
N LEU A 113 14.08 6.76 4.61
CA LEU A 113 14.43 6.26 5.94
C LEU A 113 15.19 7.26 6.82
N VAL A 114 15.85 8.26 6.21
CA VAL A 114 16.45 9.39 6.92
C VAL A 114 15.38 10.35 7.40
N GLU A 115 14.42 10.69 6.53
CA GLU A 115 13.30 11.58 6.86
C GLU A 115 12.29 10.93 7.82
N ASN A 116 12.11 9.61 7.72
CA ASN A 116 11.14 8.84 8.49
C ASN A 116 11.79 7.70 9.29
N PRO A 117 12.63 7.99 10.31
CA PRO A 117 13.40 6.98 11.03
C PRO A 117 12.54 5.93 11.74
N SER A 118 11.29 6.27 12.09
CA SER A 118 10.33 5.35 12.72
C SER A 118 9.92 4.19 11.80
N LEU A 119 10.03 4.36 10.47
CA LEU A 119 9.74 3.31 9.48
C LEU A 119 10.76 2.16 9.53
N LYS A 120 11.96 2.36 10.07
CA LYS A 120 12.96 1.29 10.23
C LYS A 120 12.42 0.09 11.00
N ARG A 121 11.55 0.32 12.00
CA ARG A 121 10.90 -0.77 12.76
C ARG A 121 9.89 -1.57 11.95
N LYS A 122 9.35 -0.98 10.88
CA LYS A 122 8.40 -1.62 9.95
C LYS A 122 9.08 -2.17 8.70
N LEU A 123 10.38 -1.91 8.53
CA LEU A 123 11.13 -2.29 7.34
C LEU A 123 11.03 -3.79 7.00
N PRO A 124 11.13 -4.74 7.95
CA PRO A 124 11.01 -6.17 7.62
C PRO A 124 9.66 -6.53 7.00
N GLU A 125 8.56 -5.99 7.55
CA GLU A 125 7.20 -6.20 7.03
C GLU A 125 7.04 -5.59 5.63
N ILE A 126 7.54 -4.36 5.45
CA ILE A 126 7.44 -3.64 4.18
C ILE A 126 8.26 -4.35 3.10
N PHE A 127 9.45 -4.82 3.44
CA PHE A 127 10.36 -5.52 2.54
C PHE A 127 9.76 -6.83 2.02
N ASP A 128 9.14 -7.64 2.88
CA ASP A 128 8.46 -8.88 2.46
C ASP A 128 7.30 -8.61 1.49
N ARG A 129 6.47 -7.60 1.78
CA ARG A 129 5.37 -7.20 0.88
C ARG A 129 5.88 -6.65 -0.45
N ALA A 130 6.95 -5.85 -0.41
CA ALA A 130 7.61 -5.35 -1.60
C ALA A 130 8.17 -6.48 -2.46
N TYR A 131 8.77 -7.51 -1.86
CA TYR A 131 9.30 -8.66 -2.58
C TYR A 131 8.21 -9.46 -3.30
N LYS A 132 7.09 -9.75 -2.62
CA LYS A 132 5.95 -10.45 -3.24
C LYS A 132 5.46 -9.74 -4.50
N SER A 133 5.34 -8.41 -4.42
CA SER A 133 4.95 -7.57 -5.55
C SER A 133 6.02 -7.55 -6.64
N ALA A 134 7.29 -7.39 -6.26
CA ALA A 134 8.43 -7.36 -7.18
C ALA A 134 8.59 -8.66 -7.97
N ARG A 135 8.33 -9.82 -7.34
CA ARG A 135 8.37 -11.14 -7.98
C ARG A 135 7.35 -11.25 -9.11
N LEU A 136 6.12 -10.79 -8.89
CA LEU A 136 5.08 -10.76 -9.92
C LEU A 136 5.44 -9.84 -11.08
N LEU A 137 5.95 -8.64 -10.76
CA LEU A 137 6.35 -7.67 -11.79
C LEU A 137 7.56 -8.15 -12.59
N ALA A 138 8.54 -8.76 -11.93
CA ALA A 138 9.70 -9.34 -12.62
C ALA A 138 9.27 -10.45 -13.58
N ALA A 139 8.36 -11.34 -13.17
CA ALA A 139 7.81 -12.36 -14.08
C ALA A 139 7.11 -11.73 -15.29
N SER A 140 6.27 -10.72 -15.06
CA SER A 140 5.58 -9.98 -16.13
C SER A 140 6.55 -9.31 -17.11
N GLU A 141 7.53 -8.56 -16.62
CA GLU A 141 8.46 -7.79 -17.47
C GLU A 141 9.52 -8.65 -18.18
N THR A 142 9.88 -9.79 -17.61
CA THR A 142 10.88 -10.70 -18.20
C THR A 142 10.26 -11.72 -19.15
N GLY A 143 8.94 -11.94 -19.06
CA GLY A 143 8.24 -13.03 -19.75
C GLY A 143 8.55 -14.43 -19.18
N LEU A 144 9.26 -14.52 -18.05
CA LEU A 144 9.55 -15.78 -17.37
C LEU A 144 8.37 -16.18 -16.47
N GLU A 145 8.16 -17.49 -16.30
CA GLU A 145 7.14 -17.98 -15.37
C GLU A 145 7.47 -17.56 -13.92
N GLU A 146 6.46 -17.18 -13.14
CA GLU A 146 6.64 -16.71 -11.76
C GLU A 146 7.37 -17.72 -10.85
N LYS A 147 7.21 -19.02 -11.11
CA LYS A 147 7.89 -20.10 -10.38
C LYS A 147 9.41 -20.13 -10.59
N THR A 148 9.92 -19.43 -11.61
CA THR A 148 11.36 -19.26 -11.86
C THR A 148 12.01 -18.45 -10.75
N PHE A 149 11.25 -17.53 -10.15
CA PHE A 149 11.71 -16.66 -9.08
C PHE A 149 11.41 -17.29 -7.70
N PRO A 150 12.35 -17.25 -6.74
CA PRO A 150 12.17 -17.81 -5.41
C PRO A 150 10.94 -17.24 -4.70
N THR A 151 10.19 -18.08 -3.99
CA THR A 151 8.99 -17.64 -3.25
C THR A 151 9.32 -16.73 -2.07
N GLN A 152 10.51 -16.88 -1.48
CA GLN A 152 11.07 -15.99 -0.47
C GLN A 152 12.23 -15.18 -1.04
N CYS A 153 12.43 -13.96 -0.53
CA CYS A 153 13.53 -13.11 -0.98
C CYS A 153 14.87 -13.81 -0.71
N PRO A 154 15.73 -14.01 -1.73
CA PRO A 154 17.03 -14.65 -1.54
C PRO A 154 18.08 -13.72 -0.92
N TRP A 155 17.72 -12.45 -0.70
CA TRP A 155 18.60 -11.42 -0.15
C TRP A 155 17.97 -10.77 1.06
N THR A 156 18.82 -10.40 2.00
CA THR A 156 18.51 -9.47 3.09
C THR A 156 18.37 -8.04 2.55
N TYR A 157 17.80 -7.16 3.38
CA TYR A 157 17.75 -5.73 3.07
C TYR A 157 19.16 -5.16 2.84
N ASP A 158 20.11 -5.46 3.73
CA ASP A 158 21.45 -4.90 3.66
C ASP A 158 22.18 -5.32 2.38
N GLU A 159 22.11 -6.60 2.00
CA GLU A 159 22.67 -7.11 0.73
C GLU A 159 22.04 -6.41 -0.50
N CYS A 160 20.74 -6.09 -0.46
CA CYS A 160 20.09 -5.36 -1.54
C CYS A 160 20.57 -3.90 -1.67
N MET A 161 21.02 -3.31 -0.56
CA MET A 161 21.46 -1.92 -0.46
C MET A 161 22.96 -1.73 -0.74
N GLU A 162 23.74 -2.80 -0.83
CA GLU A 162 25.16 -2.75 -1.18
C GLU A 162 25.38 -2.50 -2.68
N ASP A 163 26.31 -1.60 -3.02
CA ASP A 163 26.67 -1.30 -4.41
C ASP A 163 27.53 -2.39 -5.06
N ALA A 164 28.12 -3.28 -4.26
CA ALA A 164 28.78 -4.47 -4.76
C ALA A 164 27.73 -5.36 -5.44
N GLY A 165 27.83 -5.49 -6.76
CA GLY A 165 26.88 -6.24 -7.57
C GLY A 165 26.57 -7.59 -6.93
N LEU A 166 25.26 -7.88 -6.78
CA LEU A 166 24.78 -9.15 -6.26
C LEU A 166 25.62 -10.28 -6.86
N PRO A 167 26.17 -11.20 -6.04
CA PRO A 167 26.94 -12.30 -6.57
C PRO A 167 26.01 -13.05 -7.51
N ALA A 168 26.29 -12.97 -8.81
CA ALA A 168 25.77 -13.92 -9.77
C ALA A 168 26.17 -15.28 -9.19
N LYS A 169 25.20 -16.01 -8.63
CA LYS A 169 25.42 -17.36 -8.08
C LYS A 169 26.31 -18.08 -9.08
N GLU A 170 27.42 -18.58 -8.55
CA GLU A 170 28.58 -19.09 -9.27
C GLU A 170 28.23 -19.55 -10.68
N ARG A 171 28.79 -18.88 -11.68
CA ARG A 171 28.72 -19.30 -13.08
C ARG A 171 29.29 -20.71 -13.16
N GLU A 172 28.44 -21.72 -13.08
CA GLU A 172 28.83 -23.10 -13.32
C GLU A 172 29.25 -23.18 -14.79
N LYS A 173 30.55 -23.04 -15.03
CA LYS A 173 31.13 -23.16 -16.37
C LYS A 173 30.77 -24.56 -16.86
N PRO A 174 30.19 -24.71 -18.06
CA PRO A 174 29.89 -26.03 -18.58
C PRO A 174 31.18 -26.85 -18.57
N LYS A 175 31.15 -27.98 -17.86
CA LYS A 175 32.25 -28.94 -17.84
C LYS A 175 32.57 -29.27 -19.29
N LYS A 176 33.73 -28.81 -19.77
CA LYS A 176 34.28 -29.25 -21.06
C LYS A 176 34.31 -30.78 -21.00
N LYS A 177 33.47 -31.44 -21.78
CA LYS A 177 33.62 -32.87 -22.06
C LYS A 177 35.03 -33.05 -22.63
N LYS A 178 35.94 -33.59 -21.82
CA LYS A 178 37.22 -34.08 -22.30
C LYS A 178 36.95 -35.39 -23.03
N LYS A 179 37.25 -35.38 -24.32
CA LYS A 179 37.47 -36.48 -25.27
C LYS A 179 36.42 -37.59 -25.29
#